data_AF-A0A9P8YMG5-F1
#
_entry.id   AF-A0A9P8YMG5-F1
#
_cell.length_a   1.000
_cell.length_b   1.000
_cell.length_c   1.000
_cell.angle_alpha   90.00
_cell.angle_beta   90.00
_cell.angle_gamma   90.00
#
_symmetry.space_group_name_H-M   'P 1'
#
loop_
_entity.id
_entity.type
_entity.pdbx_description
1 polymer ?
#
loop_
_entity_poly.entity_id
_entity_poly.type
_entity_poly.pdbx_seq_one_letter_code
_entity_poly.pdbx_strand_id
1 'polypeptide(L)'
;LQQYQEIIQPFMRAIWALESSALTVADVFAHYTAIAGMLRELLLGDKNLGLPRDVTRKIIDSFNDRFDRFFNNDHDIYFAGFALDITYPIADVFLISEAADGFITVPRHGTDLSHQHPRARNRVLGFLKGYLGKILDRKAEIASLVDGSLERNSAYMIPLFERLTEEEIISGLISQFDQFWKRQHPFTEPAKHGVAAWWAQLITHPQANVLATIALRILEILPNSMPDERTGSTFTWMNSPLRGSQKVDTLVNMILVRQWHRFVCKLQVLLHNFSSCL
;
A
#
# COMPACT_ATOMS: atom_id res chain seq x y z
N LEU A 1 11.06 -8.66 -32.75
CA LEU A 1 9.86 -7.92 -32.29
C LEU A 1 9.04 -8.73 -31.28
N GLN A 2 8.70 -9.99 -31.59
CA GLN A 2 7.89 -10.84 -30.71
C GLN A 2 8.51 -11.06 -29.31
N GLN A 3 9.80 -11.42 -29.22
CA GLN A 3 10.52 -11.56 -27.93
C GLN A 3 10.41 -10.31 -27.05
N TYR A 4 10.49 -9.12 -27.66
CA TYR A 4 10.40 -7.85 -26.95
C TYR A 4 8.99 -7.60 -26.41
N GLN A 5 7.96 -7.94 -27.20
CA GLN A 5 6.57 -7.88 -26.75
C GLN A 5 6.32 -8.83 -25.58
N GLU A 6 6.86 -10.05 -25.63
CA GLU A 6 6.71 -11.04 -24.55
C GLU A 6 7.39 -10.57 -23.25
N ILE A 7 8.58 -9.96 -23.33
CA ILE A 7 9.27 -9.39 -22.15
C ILE A 7 8.52 -8.20 -21.56
N ILE A 8 7.92 -7.34 -22.39
CA ILE A 8 7.29 -6.09 -21.95
C ILE A 8 5.85 -6.28 -21.49
N GLN A 9 5.16 -7.29 -22.00
CA GLN A 9 3.75 -7.54 -21.68
C GLN A 9 3.44 -7.58 -20.17
N PRO A 10 4.26 -8.24 -19.30
CA PRO A 10 4.06 -8.20 -17.84
C PRO A 10 4.05 -6.77 -17.29
N PHE A 11 4.98 -5.92 -17.73
CA PHE A 11 5.07 -4.52 -17.29
C PHE A 11 3.87 -3.72 -17.76
N MET A 12 3.42 -3.88 -19.00
CA MET A 12 2.24 -3.17 -19.52
C MET A 12 0.98 -3.51 -18.71
N ARG A 13 0.78 -4.81 -18.40
CA ARG A 13 -0.37 -5.25 -17.60
C ARG A 13 -0.31 -4.70 -16.18
N ALA A 14 0.88 -4.72 -15.56
CA ALA A 14 1.09 -4.14 -14.25
C ALA A 14 0.82 -2.63 -14.25
N ILE A 15 1.36 -1.88 -15.21
CA ILE A 15 1.12 -0.43 -15.32
C ILE A 15 -0.38 -0.14 -15.44
N TRP A 16 -1.09 -0.84 -16.32
CA TRP A 16 -2.55 -0.64 -16.45
C TRP A 16 -3.31 -0.93 -15.16
N ALA A 17 -2.95 -1.98 -14.43
CA ALA A 17 -3.55 -2.26 -13.13
C ALA A 17 -3.19 -1.19 -12.09
N LEU A 18 -1.94 -0.72 -12.11
CA LEU A 18 -1.40 0.32 -11.25
C LEU A 18 -1.92 1.72 -11.58
N GLU A 19 -2.70 1.91 -12.64
CA GLU A 19 -3.42 3.16 -12.92
C GLU A 19 -4.83 3.20 -12.31
N SER A 20 -5.23 2.14 -11.60
CA SER A 20 -6.51 2.08 -10.89
C SER A 20 -6.58 3.11 -9.76
N SER A 21 -7.75 3.73 -9.58
CA SER A 21 -8.01 4.61 -8.43
C SER A 21 -8.33 3.85 -7.15
N ALA A 22 -8.50 2.53 -7.22
CA ALA A 22 -8.71 1.65 -6.07
C ALA A 22 -7.41 0.94 -5.64
N LEU A 23 -6.27 1.39 -6.16
CA LEU A 23 -4.98 0.80 -5.90
C LEU A 23 -4.49 1.13 -4.49
N THR A 24 -3.91 0.15 -3.82
CA THR A 24 -3.21 0.30 -2.55
C THR A 24 -1.69 0.15 -2.73
N VAL A 25 -0.92 0.55 -1.71
CA VAL A 25 0.52 0.27 -1.66
C VAL A 25 0.84 -1.24 -1.67
N ALA A 26 -0.08 -2.10 -1.22
CA ALA A 26 0.09 -3.56 -1.25
C ALA A 26 0.14 -4.08 -2.70
N ASP A 27 -0.72 -3.54 -3.55
CA ASP A 27 -0.83 -3.94 -4.95
C ASP A 27 0.46 -3.65 -5.73
N VAL A 28 1.19 -2.59 -5.39
CA VAL A 28 2.48 -2.27 -6.03
C VAL A 28 3.47 -3.41 -5.83
N PHE A 29 3.59 -3.90 -4.60
CA PHE A 29 4.47 -5.03 -4.27
C PHE A 29 4.00 -6.33 -4.95
N ALA A 30 2.68 -6.59 -4.92
CA ALA A 30 2.09 -7.77 -5.55
C ALA A 30 2.32 -7.79 -7.07
N HIS A 31 2.13 -6.67 -7.77
CA HIS A 31 2.38 -6.59 -9.21
C HIS A 31 3.87 -6.71 -9.54
N TYR A 32 4.75 -6.14 -8.71
CA TYR A 32 6.19 -6.25 -8.91
C TYR A 32 6.67 -7.70 -8.77
N THR A 33 6.22 -8.41 -7.74
CA THR A 33 6.53 -9.83 -7.54
C THR A 33 5.93 -10.71 -8.64
N ALA A 34 4.73 -10.40 -9.13
CA ALA A 34 4.15 -11.06 -10.29
C ALA A 34 4.99 -10.87 -11.57
N ILE A 35 5.47 -9.64 -11.85
CA ILE A 35 6.41 -9.39 -12.96
C ILE A 35 7.67 -10.23 -12.80
N ALA A 36 8.24 -10.29 -11.58
CA ALA A 36 9.43 -11.08 -11.30
C ALA A 36 9.22 -12.57 -11.64
N GLY A 37 8.08 -13.13 -11.22
CA GLY A 37 7.68 -14.50 -11.54
C GLY A 37 7.56 -14.75 -13.05
N MET A 38 6.87 -13.86 -13.76
CA MET A 38 6.72 -13.96 -15.22
C MET A 38 8.05 -13.84 -15.95
N LEU A 39 8.92 -12.90 -15.55
CA LEU A 39 10.26 -12.75 -16.14
C LEU A 39 11.12 -13.98 -15.89
N ARG A 40 11.06 -14.55 -14.68
CA ARG A 40 11.78 -15.78 -14.35
C ARG A 40 11.35 -16.92 -15.28
N GLU A 41 10.05 -17.13 -15.48
CA GLU A 41 9.55 -18.15 -16.40
C GLU A 41 9.99 -17.92 -17.85
N LEU A 42 9.96 -16.67 -18.31
CA LEU A 42 10.33 -16.31 -19.69
C LEU A 42 11.84 -16.42 -19.96
N LEU A 43 12.67 -16.02 -18.99
CA LEU A 43 14.12 -15.88 -19.16
C LEU A 43 14.90 -17.11 -18.70
N LEU A 44 14.40 -17.81 -17.68
CA LEU A 44 15.09 -18.94 -17.04
C LEU A 44 14.31 -20.26 -17.19
N GLY A 45 13.07 -20.22 -17.67
CA GLY A 45 12.26 -21.42 -17.91
C GLY A 45 12.48 -22.04 -19.30
N ASP A 46 11.75 -23.12 -19.56
CA ASP A 46 11.89 -23.95 -20.77
C ASP A 46 11.47 -23.24 -22.06
N LYS A 47 10.73 -22.13 -21.96
CA LYS A 47 10.25 -21.35 -23.11
C LYS A 47 11.36 -20.67 -23.91
N ASN A 48 12.61 -20.71 -23.41
CA ASN A 48 13.85 -20.25 -24.02
C ASN A 48 13.62 -19.31 -25.22
N LEU A 49 13.47 -18.01 -24.91
CA LEU A 49 13.22 -16.95 -25.89
C LEU A 49 14.33 -16.83 -26.96
N GLY A 50 15.42 -17.59 -26.88
CA GLY A 50 16.55 -17.50 -27.81
C GLY A 50 17.38 -16.24 -27.62
N LEU A 51 17.23 -15.58 -26.46
CA LEU A 51 17.99 -14.38 -26.13
C LEU A 51 19.43 -14.75 -25.75
N PRO A 52 20.43 -13.96 -26.17
CA PRO A 52 21.78 -14.09 -25.66
C PRO A 52 21.83 -14.01 -24.12
N ARG A 53 22.71 -14.81 -23.51
CA ARG A 53 22.82 -14.90 -22.04
C ARG A 53 23.20 -13.55 -21.40
N ASP A 54 23.99 -12.73 -22.09
CA ASP A 54 24.38 -11.41 -21.64
C ASP A 54 23.18 -10.43 -21.60
N VAL A 55 22.29 -10.50 -22.59
CA VAL A 55 21.06 -9.70 -22.60
C VAL A 55 20.11 -10.14 -21.49
N THR A 56 19.94 -11.45 -21.32
CA THR A 56 19.11 -12.01 -20.24
C THR A 56 19.59 -11.56 -18.87
N ARG A 57 20.92 -11.64 -18.64
CA ARG A 57 21.54 -11.15 -17.41
C ARG A 57 21.29 -9.67 -17.19
N LYS A 58 21.48 -8.81 -18.21
CA LYS A 58 21.23 -7.37 -18.11
C LYS A 58 19.78 -7.05 -17.73
N ILE A 59 18.80 -7.80 -18.24
CA ILE A 59 17.39 -7.62 -17.89
C ILE A 59 17.16 -7.96 -16.41
N ILE A 60 17.69 -9.10 -15.97
CA ILE A 60 17.59 -9.55 -14.57
C ILE A 60 18.25 -8.54 -13.63
N ASP A 61 19.48 -8.10 -13.96
CA ASP A 61 20.24 -7.14 -13.16
C ASP A 61 19.50 -5.80 -13.07
N SER A 62 18.92 -5.33 -14.19
CA SER A 62 18.14 -4.08 -14.21
C SER A 62 16.87 -4.20 -13.37
N PHE A 63 16.18 -5.34 -13.42
CA PHE A 63 15.00 -5.60 -12.61
C PHE A 63 15.35 -5.64 -11.13
N ASN A 64 16.40 -6.35 -10.76
CA ASN A 64 16.86 -6.48 -9.37
C ASN A 64 17.37 -5.14 -8.81
N ASP A 65 18.14 -4.35 -9.56
CA ASP A 65 18.55 -3.00 -9.17
C ASP A 65 17.34 -2.11 -8.88
N ARG A 66 16.28 -2.22 -9.69
CA ARG A 66 15.04 -1.49 -9.43
C ARG A 66 14.29 -2.04 -8.22
N PHE A 67 14.24 -3.35 -8.04
CA PHE A 67 13.65 -3.97 -6.85
C PHE A 67 14.33 -3.46 -5.58
N ASP A 68 15.66 -3.46 -5.54
CA ASP A 68 16.44 -3.00 -4.38
C ASP A 68 16.19 -1.52 -4.08
N ARG A 69 16.15 -0.68 -5.12
CA ARG A 69 15.84 0.75 -4.95
C ARG A 69 14.43 0.98 -4.41
N PHE A 70 13.44 0.23 -4.88
CA PHE A 70 12.04 0.42 -4.48
C PHE A 70 11.69 -0.21 -3.14
N PHE A 71 12.35 -1.30 -2.76
CA PHE A 71 11.93 -2.08 -1.61
C PHE A 71 12.99 -2.19 -0.53
N ASN A 72 14.30 -2.10 -0.79
CA ASN A 72 15.34 -2.32 0.23
C ASN A 72 15.97 -1.04 0.79
N ASN A 73 15.84 0.11 0.11
CA ASN A 73 16.40 1.40 0.53
C ASN A 73 15.35 2.33 1.14
N ASP A 74 14.95 2.09 2.40
CA ASP A 74 14.05 2.94 3.22
C ASP A 74 12.57 3.05 2.77
N HIS A 75 12.16 2.26 1.78
CA HIS A 75 10.81 2.28 1.22
C HIS A 75 9.98 1.06 1.65
N ASP A 76 9.99 0.76 2.94
CA ASP A 76 9.28 -0.39 3.53
C ASP A 76 7.74 -0.26 3.47
N ILE A 77 7.21 0.88 3.03
CA ILE A 77 5.76 1.12 2.96
C ILE A 77 5.01 0.13 2.06
N TYR A 78 5.59 -0.23 0.93
CA TYR A 78 4.98 -1.20 0.00
C TYR A 78 5.01 -2.61 0.58
N PHE A 79 6.13 -2.96 1.22
CA PHE A 79 6.29 -4.26 1.89
C PHE A 79 5.37 -4.40 3.10
N ALA A 80 5.29 -3.36 3.93
CA ALA A 80 4.39 -3.31 5.08
C ALA A 80 2.92 -3.30 4.64
N GLY A 81 2.57 -2.52 3.62
CA GLY A 81 1.24 -2.53 3.02
C GLY A 81 0.83 -3.91 2.54
N PHE A 82 1.72 -4.59 1.81
CA PHE A 82 1.51 -5.96 1.37
C PHE A 82 1.34 -6.94 2.54
N ALA A 83 2.17 -6.83 3.58
CA ALA A 83 2.06 -7.68 4.76
C ALA A 83 0.80 -7.44 5.59
N LEU A 84 0.22 -6.23 5.54
CA LEU A 84 -1.03 -5.85 6.22
C LEU A 84 -2.27 -6.15 5.38
N ASP A 85 -2.10 -6.55 4.13
CA ASP A 85 -3.21 -6.90 3.26
C ASP A 85 -3.57 -8.38 3.44
N ILE A 86 -4.75 -8.61 4.03
CA ILE A 86 -5.25 -9.94 4.35
C ILE A 86 -5.64 -10.78 3.12
N THR A 87 -5.70 -10.20 1.92
CA THR A 87 -5.94 -10.95 0.69
C THR A 87 -4.71 -11.72 0.23
N TYR A 88 -3.51 -11.28 0.64
CA TYR A 88 -2.26 -11.95 0.34
C TYR A 88 -1.83 -12.82 1.54
N PRO A 89 -1.82 -14.16 1.41
CA PRO A 89 -1.34 -15.01 2.49
C PRO A 89 0.15 -14.74 2.74
N ILE A 90 0.47 -14.17 3.91
CA ILE A 90 1.83 -13.96 4.44
C ILE A 90 2.74 -15.19 4.24
N ALA A 91 2.17 -16.40 4.24
CA ALA A 91 2.91 -17.65 4.21
C ALA A 91 3.64 -17.97 2.89
N ASP A 92 3.20 -17.49 1.72
CA ASP A 92 3.80 -17.97 0.45
C ASP A 92 4.86 -17.04 -0.13
N VAL A 93 4.70 -15.73 0.04
CA VAL A 93 5.60 -14.73 -0.58
C VAL A 93 6.83 -14.43 0.29
N PHE A 94 6.76 -14.68 1.61
CA PHE A 94 7.90 -14.54 2.52
C PHE A 94 8.68 -15.83 2.73
N LEU A 95 8.27 -16.94 2.09
CA LEU A 95 9.15 -18.07 1.82
C LEU A 95 10.18 -17.58 0.82
N ILE A 96 11.27 -17.01 1.33
CA ILE A 96 12.56 -17.15 0.64
C ILE A 96 12.69 -18.65 0.42
N SER A 97 12.52 -19.10 -0.82
CA SER A 97 12.64 -20.50 -1.16
C SER A 97 13.99 -20.97 -0.64
N GLU A 98 14.01 -22.07 0.10
CA GLU A 98 15.24 -22.83 0.39
C GLU A 98 15.99 -23.20 -0.91
N ALA A 99 15.35 -23.04 -2.09
CA ALA A 99 15.96 -23.16 -3.41
C ALA A 99 16.67 -21.88 -3.92
N ALA A 100 16.73 -20.80 -3.15
CA ALA A 100 17.65 -19.69 -3.39
C ALA A 100 19.01 -20.05 -2.77
N ASP A 101 19.78 -20.90 -3.47
CA ASP A 101 21.16 -21.32 -3.19
C ASP A 101 21.66 -21.15 -1.73
N GLY A 102 21.50 -22.20 -0.92
CA GLY A 102 22.59 -22.70 -0.08
C GLY A 102 23.22 -21.79 0.97
N PHE A 103 22.50 -20.84 1.57
CA PHE A 103 22.99 -20.13 2.77
C PHE A 103 22.32 -20.69 4.03
N ILE A 104 23.11 -21.41 4.86
CA ILE A 104 22.75 -21.66 6.27
C ILE A 104 22.60 -20.31 6.94
N THR A 105 21.35 -19.89 7.05
CA THR A 105 21.03 -18.61 7.65
C THR A 105 20.89 -18.83 9.14
N VAL A 106 22.00 -18.72 9.88
CA VAL A 106 21.98 -18.78 11.34
C VAL A 106 21.06 -17.66 11.85
N PRO A 107 19.98 -17.99 12.60
CA PRO A 107 19.12 -16.97 13.20
C PRO A 107 19.98 -16.07 14.09
N ARG A 108 19.81 -14.74 14.00
CA ARG A 108 20.48 -13.83 14.95
C ARG A 108 20.07 -14.24 16.37
N HIS A 109 21.01 -14.17 17.30
CA HIS A 109 20.72 -14.48 18.70
C HIS A 109 19.54 -13.61 19.20
N GLY A 110 18.50 -14.23 19.76
CA GLY A 110 17.25 -13.57 20.14
C GLY A 110 16.14 -13.57 19.08
N THR A 111 16.32 -14.23 17.93
CA THR A 111 15.23 -14.42 16.96
C THR A 111 14.24 -15.45 17.50
N ASP A 112 13.02 -15.03 17.77
CA ASP A 112 11.93 -15.93 18.17
C ASP A 112 11.45 -16.75 16.97
N LEU A 113 11.76 -18.05 16.99
CA LEU A 113 11.40 -19.02 15.95
C LEU A 113 9.93 -19.47 16.05
N SER A 114 9.16 -19.02 17.06
CA SER A 114 7.74 -19.37 17.18
C SER A 114 6.87 -18.73 16.10
N HIS A 115 7.41 -17.80 15.30
CA HIS A 115 6.68 -17.02 14.31
C HIS A 115 7.00 -17.50 12.90
N GLN A 116 5.98 -17.58 12.04
CA GLN A 116 6.18 -17.73 10.59
C GLN A 116 6.95 -16.48 10.09
N HIS A 117 8.10 -16.66 9.46
CA HIS A 117 8.92 -15.58 8.88
C HIS A 117 9.34 -14.44 9.85
N PRO A 118 10.20 -14.72 10.86
CA PRO A 118 10.57 -13.73 11.89
C PRO A 118 11.28 -12.49 11.32
N ARG A 119 12.00 -12.62 10.19
CA ARG A 119 12.64 -11.49 9.51
C ARG A 119 11.63 -10.52 8.90
N ALA A 120 10.64 -11.04 8.19
CA ALA A 120 9.57 -10.23 7.60
C ALA A 120 8.75 -9.55 8.71
N ARG A 121 8.39 -10.30 9.75
CA ARG A 121 7.71 -9.77 10.95
C ARG A 121 8.46 -8.58 11.55
N ASN A 122 9.75 -8.75 11.83
CA ASN A 122 10.55 -7.72 12.48
C ASN A 122 10.75 -6.48 11.59
N ARG A 123 10.88 -6.68 10.28
CA ARG A 123 10.96 -5.59 9.30
C ARG A 123 9.68 -4.76 9.28
N VAL A 124 8.52 -5.41 9.15
CA VAL A 124 7.21 -4.72 9.16
C VAL A 124 7.00 -4.02 10.50
N LEU A 125 7.23 -4.70 11.63
CA LEU A 125 7.07 -4.10 12.95
C LEU A 125 8.00 -2.89 13.14
N GLY A 126 9.25 -2.98 12.68
CA GLY A 126 10.21 -1.87 12.71
C GLY A 126 9.70 -0.66 11.93
N PHE A 127 9.21 -0.88 10.70
CA PHE A 127 8.59 0.15 9.90
C PHE A 127 7.37 0.77 10.59
N LEU A 128 6.44 -0.05 11.11
CA LEU A 128 5.22 0.44 11.77
C LEU A 128 5.53 1.28 13.01
N LYS A 129 6.53 0.89 13.80
CA LYS A 129 7.01 1.70 14.94
C LYS A 129 7.58 3.04 14.47
N GLY A 130 8.42 3.05 13.44
CA GLY A 130 8.97 4.29 12.89
C GLY A 130 7.90 5.20 12.28
N TYR A 131 6.91 4.61 11.61
CA TYR A 131 5.76 5.32 11.06
C TYR A 131 4.87 5.92 12.16
N LEU A 132 4.59 5.15 13.22
CA LEU A 132 3.87 5.64 14.38
C LEU A 132 4.63 6.78 15.08
N GLY A 133 5.95 6.65 15.27
CA GLY A 133 6.77 7.71 15.83
C GLY A 133 6.62 9.03 15.07
N LYS A 134 6.71 8.99 13.73
CA LYS A 134 6.49 10.17 12.87
C LYS A 134 5.09 10.79 13.03
N ILE A 135 4.05 9.98 13.26
CA ILE A 135 2.69 10.47 13.53
C ILE A 135 2.65 11.20 14.88
N LEU A 136 3.27 10.63 15.91
CA LEU A 136 3.29 11.21 17.25
C LEU A 136 4.14 12.48 17.30
N ASP A 137 5.30 12.51 16.64
CA ASP A 137 6.14 13.69 16.52
C ASP A 137 5.38 14.85 15.85
N ARG A 138 4.70 14.55 14.73
CA ARG A 138 3.88 15.54 14.03
C ARG A 138 2.71 16.04 14.87
N LYS A 139 2.10 15.18 15.70
CA LYS A 139 1.07 15.57 16.66
C LYS A 139 1.63 16.56 17.68
N ALA A 140 2.81 16.27 18.25
CA ALA A 140 3.45 17.15 19.22
C ALA A 140 3.83 18.51 18.62
N GLU A 141 4.34 18.52 17.37
CA GLU A 141 4.62 19.74 16.62
C GLU A 141 3.36 20.59 16.43
N ILE A 142 2.26 20.00 15.95
CA ILE A 142 0.99 20.72 15.77
C ILE A 142 0.47 21.26 17.11
N ALA A 143 0.53 20.46 18.19
CA ALA A 143 0.11 20.90 19.52
C ALA A 143 0.92 22.11 20.02
N SER A 144 2.20 22.22 19.64
CA SER A 144 3.05 23.36 19.98
C SER A 144 2.79 24.63 19.16
N LEU A 145 2.20 24.49 17.96
CA LEU A 145 1.95 25.60 17.03
C LEU A 145 0.56 26.24 17.18
N VAL A 146 -0.39 25.56 17.82
CA VAL A 146 -1.80 26.00 17.85
C VAL A 146 -2.10 26.81 19.11
N ASP A 147 -2.07 28.14 18.94
CA ASP A 147 -2.90 29.08 19.73
C ASP A 147 -4.31 29.11 19.09
N GLY A 148 -5.18 28.20 19.53
CA GLY A 148 -6.64 28.23 19.43
C GLY A 148 -7.36 28.24 18.06
N SER A 149 -6.71 28.42 16.90
CA SER A 149 -7.42 28.81 15.66
C SER A 149 -7.35 27.85 14.47
N LEU A 150 -6.66 26.70 14.56
CA LEU A 150 -6.41 25.82 13.43
C LEU A 150 -6.90 24.36 13.59
N GLU A 151 -7.97 24.14 14.35
CA GLU A 151 -8.58 22.81 14.55
C GLU A 151 -9.08 22.14 13.24
N ARG A 152 -9.24 22.89 12.14
CA ARG A 152 -9.89 22.35 10.92
C ARG A 152 -9.08 21.31 10.14
N ASN A 153 -7.76 21.20 10.36
CA ASN A 153 -6.94 20.15 9.72
C ASN A 153 -6.60 18.99 10.67
N SER A 154 -6.99 19.07 11.95
CA SER A 154 -6.76 18.02 12.96
C SER A 154 -7.71 16.82 12.82
N ALA A 155 -8.77 16.92 12.00
CA ALA A 155 -9.73 15.83 11.77
C ALA A 155 -9.10 14.53 11.20
N TYR A 156 -7.84 14.58 10.76
CA TYR A 156 -7.07 13.41 10.33
C TYR A 156 -6.31 12.70 11.45
N MET A 157 -6.18 13.32 12.64
CA MET A 157 -5.71 12.64 13.83
C MET A 157 -6.86 11.76 14.34
N ILE A 158 -6.61 10.45 14.40
CA ILE A 158 -7.64 9.50 14.81
C ILE A 158 -8.02 9.83 16.26
N PRO A 159 -9.31 10.05 16.60
CA PRO A 159 -9.76 10.32 17.97
C PRO A 159 -9.28 9.29 19.00
N LEU A 160 -8.88 8.11 18.53
CA LEU A 160 -8.20 7.08 19.31
C LEU A 160 -6.90 7.57 19.98
N PHE A 161 -6.07 8.34 19.28
CA PHE A 161 -4.79 8.84 19.80
C PHE A 161 -4.93 10.02 20.75
N GLU A 162 -6.13 10.56 20.94
CA GLU A 162 -6.41 11.57 21.97
C GLU A 162 -6.73 10.94 23.33
N ARG A 163 -7.17 9.67 23.32
CA ARG A 163 -7.64 8.95 24.52
C ARG A 163 -6.57 8.05 25.14
N LEU A 164 -5.55 7.69 24.38
CA LEU A 164 -4.49 6.78 24.80
C LEU A 164 -3.19 7.53 25.00
N THR A 165 -2.44 7.12 26.01
CA THR A 165 -1.05 7.53 26.23
C THR A 165 -0.12 6.95 25.15
N GLU A 166 1.04 7.57 24.95
CA GLU A 166 2.03 7.07 23.99
C GLU A 166 2.47 5.63 24.29
N GLU A 167 2.65 5.29 25.57
CA GLU A 167 3.01 3.95 26.02
C GLU A 167 1.93 2.91 25.68
N GLU A 168 0.66 3.26 25.86
CA GLU A 168 -0.49 2.41 25.49
C GLU A 168 -0.58 2.21 23.98
N ILE A 169 -0.27 3.23 23.18
CA ILE A 169 -0.29 3.12 21.72
C ILE A 169 0.85 2.21 21.25
N ILE A 170 2.07 2.38 21.77
CA ILE A 170 3.23 1.58 21.38
C ILE A 170 3.07 0.12 21.81
N SER A 171 2.68 -0.11 23.08
CA SER A 171 2.44 -1.46 23.60
C SER A 171 1.26 -2.13 22.89
N GLY A 172 0.19 -1.38 22.62
CA GLY A 172 -0.95 -1.79 21.82
C GLY A 172 -0.51 -2.21 20.42
N LEU A 173 0.24 -1.39 19.70
CA LEU A 173 0.74 -1.74 18.37
C LEU A 173 1.52 -3.06 18.37
N ILE A 174 2.46 -3.25 19.30
CA ILE A 174 3.27 -4.47 19.37
C ILE A 174 2.40 -5.70 19.61
N SER A 175 1.49 -5.62 20.59
CA SER A 175 0.61 -6.74 20.95
C SER A 175 -0.37 -7.08 19.83
N GLN A 176 -1.02 -6.07 19.25
CA GLN A 176 -2.00 -6.24 18.18
C GLN A 176 -1.33 -6.75 16.89
N PHE A 177 -0.13 -6.25 16.56
CA PHE A 177 0.63 -6.77 15.42
C PHE A 177 1.04 -8.23 15.61
N ASP A 178 1.39 -8.63 16.83
CA ASP A 178 1.71 -10.02 17.13
C ASP A 178 0.51 -10.95 16.93
N GLN A 179 -0.67 -10.54 17.42
CA GLN A 179 -1.93 -11.25 17.21
C GLN A 179 -2.29 -11.33 15.71
N PHE A 180 -2.14 -10.23 14.98
CA PHE A 180 -2.35 -10.19 13.53
C PHE A 180 -1.43 -11.16 12.80
N TRP A 181 -0.14 -11.12 13.11
CA TRP A 181 0.87 -11.98 12.48
C TRP A 181 0.62 -13.47 12.75
N LYS A 182 0.09 -13.79 13.93
CA LYS A 182 -0.32 -15.14 14.33
C LYS A 182 -1.71 -15.54 13.84
N ARG A 183 -2.43 -14.65 13.14
CA ARG A 183 -3.84 -14.83 12.74
C ARG A 183 -4.73 -15.21 13.93
N GLN A 184 -4.59 -14.49 15.02
CA GLN A 184 -5.44 -14.63 16.21
C GLN A 184 -6.61 -13.66 16.15
N HIS A 185 -7.69 -13.94 16.88
CA HIS A 185 -8.84 -13.04 16.99
C HIS A 185 -8.39 -11.63 17.43
N PRO A 186 -8.90 -10.54 16.82
CA PRO A 186 -10.00 -10.48 15.83
C PRO A 186 -9.57 -10.64 14.36
N PHE A 187 -8.29 -10.90 14.08
CA PHE A 187 -7.72 -10.94 12.73
C PHE A 187 -7.98 -12.25 11.95
N THR A 188 -8.83 -13.13 12.48
CA THR A 188 -9.25 -14.38 11.85
C THR A 188 -10.41 -14.21 10.88
N GLU A 189 -11.14 -13.10 10.97
CA GLU A 189 -12.36 -12.89 10.19
C GLU A 189 -12.05 -12.54 8.73
N PRO A 190 -12.77 -13.11 7.74
CA PRO A 190 -12.53 -12.82 6.34
C PRO A 190 -13.03 -11.42 5.92
N ALA A 191 -12.33 -10.77 4.99
CA ALA A 191 -12.76 -9.51 4.38
C ALA A 191 -14.00 -9.71 3.48
N LYS A 192 -15.16 -9.22 3.92
CA LYS A 192 -16.41 -9.26 3.13
C LYS A 192 -16.53 -8.14 2.09
N HIS A 193 -15.98 -6.96 2.40
CA HIS A 193 -16.19 -5.73 1.60
C HIS A 193 -14.87 -5.07 1.17
N GLY A 194 -13.81 -5.88 1.03
CA GLY A 194 -12.46 -5.40 0.74
C GLY A 194 -11.65 -5.09 1.99
N VAL A 195 -10.35 -4.89 1.79
CA VAL A 195 -9.34 -4.83 2.87
C VAL A 195 -9.46 -3.54 3.69
N ALA A 196 -9.68 -2.40 3.02
CA ALA A 196 -9.88 -1.13 3.71
C ALA A 196 -11.15 -1.14 4.59
N ALA A 197 -12.25 -1.71 4.09
CA ALA A 197 -13.49 -1.82 4.85
C ALA A 197 -13.33 -2.76 6.06
N TRP A 198 -12.56 -3.84 5.90
CA TRP A 198 -12.24 -4.76 6.99
C TRP A 198 -11.43 -4.07 8.09
N TRP A 199 -10.36 -3.35 7.73
CA TRP A 199 -9.58 -2.57 8.69
C TRP A 199 -10.43 -1.48 9.37
N ALA A 200 -11.31 -0.81 8.63
CA ALA A 200 -12.19 0.21 9.20
C ALA A 200 -13.13 -0.32 10.29
N GLN A 201 -13.62 -1.57 10.17
CA GLN A 201 -14.46 -2.20 11.19
C GLN A 201 -13.67 -2.46 12.49
N LEU A 202 -12.40 -2.83 12.35
CA LEU A 202 -11.51 -3.14 13.48
C LEU A 202 -11.04 -1.91 14.27
N ILE A 203 -11.22 -0.69 13.74
CA ILE A 203 -10.86 0.56 14.46
C ILE A 203 -11.61 0.67 15.79
N THR A 204 -12.84 0.16 15.86
CA THR A 204 -13.66 0.19 17.08
C THR A 204 -13.31 -0.92 18.07
N HIS A 205 -12.55 -1.94 17.64
CA HIS A 205 -12.25 -3.11 18.44
C HIS A 205 -11.05 -2.85 19.39
N PRO A 206 -11.18 -3.03 20.72
CA PRO A 206 -10.11 -2.71 21.68
C PRO A 206 -8.79 -3.45 21.44
N GLN A 207 -8.85 -4.67 20.88
CA GLN A 207 -7.67 -5.49 20.57
C GLN A 207 -7.13 -5.32 19.14
N ALA A 208 -7.64 -4.37 18.35
CA ALA A 208 -7.15 -4.13 16.99
C ALA A 208 -7.12 -2.66 16.58
N ASN A 209 -7.69 -1.77 17.38
CA ASN A 209 -7.86 -0.36 17.09
C ASN A 209 -6.59 0.37 16.63
N VAL A 210 -5.44 0.19 17.30
CA VAL A 210 -4.18 0.88 16.98
C VAL A 210 -3.61 0.37 15.67
N LEU A 211 -3.50 -0.96 15.52
CA LEU A 211 -3.00 -1.56 14.29
C LEU A 211 -3.90 -1.25 13.10
N ALA A 212 -5.21 -1.39 13.29
CA ALA A 212 -6.21 -1.13 12.26
C ALA A 212 -6.19 0.31 11.77
N THR A 213 -6.00 1.24 12.70
CA THR A 213 -5.84 2.65 12.39
C THR A 213 -4.62 2.90 11.51
N ILE A 214 -3.46 2.35 11.87
CA ILE A 214 -2.23 2.51 11.10
C ILE A 214 -2.33 1.82 9.75
N ALA A 215 -2.86 0.60 9.71
CA ALA A 215 -3.02 -0.19 8.50
C ALA A 215 -3.94 0.50 7.50
N LEU A 216 -5.08 1.03 7.96
CA LEU A 216 -5.99 1.78 7.10
C LEU A 216 -5.29 3.01 6.50
N ARG A 217 -4.53 3.77 7.30
CA ARG A 217 -3.77 4.93 6.81
C ARG A 217 -2.73 4.56 5.76
N ILE A 218 -2.01 3.46 5.95
CA ILE A 218 -1.03 2.97 4.97
C ILE A 218 -1.72 2.57 3.67
N LEU A 219 -2.85 1.86 3.75
CA LEU A 219 -3.60 1.37 2.58
C LEU A 219 -4.37 2.48 1.84
N GLU A 220 -4.71 3.58 2.50
CA GLU A 220 -5.29 4.78 1.90
C GLU A 220 -4.28 5.57 1.05
N ILE A 221 -2.98 5.28 1.16
CA ILE A 221 -1.96 5.95 0.35
C ILE A 221 -2.11 5.46 -1.09
N LEU A 222 -2.46 6.39 -1.97
CA LEU A 222 -2.46 6.16 -3.41
C LEU A 222 -1.02 6.25 -3.93
N PRO A 223 -0.45 5.16 -4.47
CA PRO A 223 0.97 5.14 -4.84
C PRO A 223 1.24 5.70 -6.25
N ASN A 224 0.20 6.14 -6.97
CA ASN A 224 0.31 6.69 -8.32
C ASN A 224 -0.15 8.16 -8.34
N SER A 225 0.53 8.98 -9.16
CA SER A 225 0.11 10.35 -9.48
C SER A 225 -0.89 10.39 -10.63
N MET A 226 -1.22 9.25 -11.24
CA MET A 226 -1.98 9.20 -12.49
C MET A 226 -3.40 9.81 -12.39
N PRO A 227 -4.14 9.68 -11.27
CA PRO A 227 -5.39 10.41 -11.06
C PRO A 227 -5.19 11.93 -11.09
N ASP A 228 -4.08 12.43 -10.55
CA ASP A 228 -3.73 13.85 -10.61
C ASP A 228 -3.29 14.24 -12.03
N GLU A 229 -2.54 13.38 -12.73
CA GLU A 229 -2.14 13.59 -14.13
C GLU A 229 -3.35 13.62 -15.08
N ARG A 230 -4.32 12.72 -14.92
CA ARG A 230 -5.59 12.75 -15.68
C ARG A 230 -6.39 14.01 -15.38
N THR A 231 -6.32 14.50 -14.14
CA THR A 231 -6.90 15.78 -13.75
C THR A 231 -6.17 16.93 -14.45
N GLY A 232 -4.82 16.91 -14.47
CA GLY A 232 -3.98 17.86 -15.19
C GLY A 232 -4.23 17.88 -16.70
N SER A 233 -4.38 16.72 -17.33
CA SER A 233 -4.76 16.60 -18.75
C SER A 233 -6.14 17.22 -19.01
N THR A 234 -7.08 17.04 -18.08
CA THR A 234 -8.40 17.69 -18.16
C THR A 234 -8.26 19.21 -18.03
N PHE A 235 -7.43 19.71 -17.11
CA PHE A 235 -7.11 21.14 -17.00
C PHE A 235 -6.55 21.69 -18.31
N THR A 236 -5.54 21.04 -18.90
CA THR A 236 -4.92 21.47 -20.16
C THR A 236 -5.93 21.47 -21.31
N TRP A 237 -6.78 20.45 -21.40
CA TRP A 237 -7.81 20.38 -22.44
C TRP A 237 -8.85 21.50 -22.30
N MET A 238 -9.35 21.74 -21.09
CA MET A 238 -10.32 22.81 -20.80
C MET A 238 -9.73 24.21 -20.96
N ASN A 239 -8.43 24.37 -20.71
CA ASN A 239 -7.73 25.64 -20.85
C ASN A 239 -6.97 25.78 -22.18
N SER A 240 -7.29 24.95 -23.18
CA SER A 240 -6.68 25.08 -24.51
C SER A 240 -7.04 26.44 -25.14
N PRO A 241 -6.15 27.02 -25.98
CA PRO A 241 -6.37 28.35 -26.58
C PRO A 241 -7.69 28.50 -27.34
N LEU A 242 -8.27 27.38 -27.81
CA LEU A 242 -9.53 27.34 -28.54
C LEU A 242 -10.78 27.30 -27.64
N ARG A 243 -10.64 27.20 -26.32
CA ARG A 243 -11.75 26.99 -25.36
C ARG A 243 -11.87 28.08 -24.28
N GLY A 244 -11.47 29.31 -24.63
CA GLY A 244 -11.88 30.51 -23.90
C GLY A 244 -11.02 30.93 -22.71
N SER A 245 -9.83 30.34 -22.52
CA SER A 245 -8.84 30.75 -21.51
C SER A 245 -9.46 31.05 -20.13
N GLN A 246 -10.11 30.04 -19.54
CA GLN A 246 -10.76 30.20 -18.25
C GLN A 246 -9.74 30.51 -17.14
N LYS A 247 -10.16 31.27 -16.13
CA LYS A 247 -9.34 31.50 -14.93
C LYS A 247 -9.07 30.17 -14.23
N VAL A 248 -7.88 30.03 -13.65
CA VAL A 248 -7.45 28.83 -12.93
C VAL A 248 -8.44 28.46 -11.82
N ASP A 249 -8.94 29.44 -11.06
CA ASP A 249 -9.91 29.21 -9.99
C ASP A 249 -11.23 28.60 -10.49
N THR A 250 -11.69 29.02 -11.67
CA THR A 250 -12.89 28.45 -12.30
C THR A 250 -12.67 26.99 -12.66
N LEU A 251 -11.50 26.66 -13.23
CA LEU A 251 -11.15 25.29 -13.59
C LEU A 251 -11.03 24.39 -12.36
N VAL A 252 -10.43 24.89 -11.28
CA VAL A 252 -10.35 24.19 -9.99
C VAL A 252 -11.75 23.88 -9.47
N ASN A 253 -12.64 24.88 -9.41
CA ASN A 253 -14.01 24.71 -8.94
C ASN A 253 -14.81 23.71 -9.79
N MET A 254 -14.66 23.77 -11.12
CA MET A 254 -15.31 22.83 -12.04
C MET A 254 -14.85 21.38 -11.80
N ILE A 255 -13.56 21.18 -11.54
CA ILE A 255 -13.00 19.86 -11.26
C ILE A 255 -13.44 19.35 -9.89
N LEU A 256 -13.45 20.19 -8.86
CA LEU A 256 -13.96 19.83 -7.54
C LEU A 256 -15.43 19.42 -7.60
N VAL A 257 -16.28 20.17 -8.31
CA VAL A 257 -17.69 19.80 -8.52
C VAL A 257 -17.80 18.47 -9.27
N ARG A 258 -17.01 18.27 -10.32
CA ARG A 258 -17.00 17.01 -11.09
C ARG A 258 -16.55 15.82 -10.25
N GLN A 259 -15.51 15.98 -9.44
CA GLN A 259 -15.02 14.97 -8.51
C GLN A 259 -16.08 14.68 -7.45
N TRP A 260 -16.69 15.71 -6.86
CA TRP A 260 -17.78 15.57 -5.90
C TRP A 260 -18.95 14.76 -6.48
N HIS A 261 -19.43 15.07 -7.68
CA HIS A 261 -20.46 14.26 -8.35
C HIS A 261 -20.02 12.83 -8.60
N ARG A 262 -18.75 12.61 -8.96
CA ARG A 262 -18.22 11.26 -9.20
C ARG A 262 -18.12 10.42 -7.93
N PHE A 263 -17.81 11.03 -6.79
CA PHE A 263 -17.69 10.35 -5.50
C PHE A 263 -19.03 10.24 -4.76
N VAL A 264 -19.77 11.35 -4.61
CA VAL A 264 -20.99 11.42 -3.79
C VAL A 264 -22.21 10.81 -4.47
N CYS A 265 -22.44 11.03 -5.78
CA CYS A 265 -23.57 10.37 -6.45
C CYS A 265 -23.37 8.85 -6.55
N LYS A 266 -22.12 8.35 -6.65
CA LYS A 266 -21.86 6.91 -6.59
C LYS A 266 -22.15 6.34 -5.21
N LEU A 267 -21.79 7.04 -4.13
CA LEU A 267 -22.11 6.65 -2.77
C LEU A 267 -23.61 6.69 -2.49
N GLN A 268 -24.34 7.69 -2.99
CA GLN A 268 -25.80 7.77 -2.85
C GLN A 268 -26.52 6.63 -3.59
N VAL A 269 -26.10 6.28 -4.81
CA VAL A 269 -26.67 5.14 -5.55
C VAL A 269 -26.37 3.81 -4.86
N LEU A 270 -25.17 3.63 -4.30
CA LEU A 270 -24.82 2.43 -3.54
C LEU A 270 -25.60 2.34 -2.22
N LEU A 271 -25.78 3.45 -1.49
CA LEU A 271 -26.55 3.48 -0.24
C LEU A 271 -28.07 3.33 -0.47
N HIS A 272 -28.61 3.79 -1.60
CA HIS A 272 -30.01 3.56 -1.96
C HIS A 272 -30.29 2.08 -2.32
N ASN A 273 -29.34 1.42 -2.99
CA ASN A 273 -29.44 -0.01 -3.28
C ASN A 273 -29.26 -0.90 -2.04
N PHE A 274 -28.53 -0.44 -1.01
CA PHE A 274 -28.45 -1.14 0.27
C PHE A 274 -29.72 -0.98 1.13
N SER A 275 -30.43 0.15 1.01
CA SER A 275 -31.67 0.40 1.77
C SER A 275 -32.90 -0.33 1.20
N SER A 276 -32.77 -0.99 0.05
CA SER A 276 -33.83 -1.76 -0.61
C SER A 276 -33.64 -3.28 -0.52
N CYS A 277 -32.63 -3.74 0.24
CA CYS A 277 -32.36 -5.15 0.53
C CYS A 277 -32.39 -5.50 2.04
N LEU A 278 -32.90 -4.61 2.89
CA LEU A 278 -33.32 -4.88 4.28
C LEU A 278 -34.83 -4.75 4.36
#